data_AF-A0A9C6W7I6-F1
#
_entry.id   AF-A0A9C6W7I6-F1
#
_cell.length_a   1.000
_cell.length_b   1.000
_cell.length_c   1.000
_cell.angle_alpha   90.00
_cell.angle_beta   90.00
_cell.angle_gamma   90.00
#
_symmetry.space_group_name_H-M   'P 1'
#
loop_
_entity.id
_entity.type
_entity.pdbx_description
1 polymer ?
#
loop_
_entity_poly.entity_id
_entity_poly.type
_entity_poly.pdbx_seq_one_letter_code
_entity_poly.pdbx_strand_id
1 'polypeptide(L)'
;MSAERWRLTHSKLVDALFVRMENVPDSPMPTFEGTGWLNGVKILTCKDDPTLQWLQATVPKLDGLWKGAKLDVVDRNNIPSMPKAKVLFPIVVQGERALQLLKKQNPAIPTSEWSVLKVDEPLPSGGQHVIIQINKEAEDLLYKRNGKMAWGLGSVYLRLKKRHPNDQDTHTLRSGEVEADLGLESVTDATQNLSLTDKTEEVGEELTMQTGPPRVC
;
A
#
# COMPACT_ATOMS: atom_id res chain seq x y z
N MET A 1 13.19 4.17 -3.82
CA MET A 1 14.40 3.34 -3.92
C MET A 1 14.34 2.57 -5.25
N SER A 2 15.41 2.57 -6.07
CA SER A 2 15.43 1.81 -7.34
C SER A 2 15.82 0.35 -7.10
N ALA A 3 15.57 -0.52 -8.08
CA ALA A 3 15.95 -1.94 -8.02
C ALA A 3 17.47 -2.13 -7.83
N GLU A 4 18.28 -1.33 -8.53
CA GLU A 4 19.74 -1.36 -8.42
C GLU A 4 20.21 -0.95 -7.02
N ARG A 5 19.66 0.14 -6.47
CA ARG A 5 19.97 0.59 -5.10
C ARG A 5 19.57 -0.46 -4.08
N TRP A 6 18.41 -1.10 -4.27
CA TRP A 6 17.97 -2.20 -3.40
C TRP A 6 18.91 -3.39 -3.47
N ARG A 7 19.38 -3.80 -4.66
CA ARG A 7 20.33 -4.90 -4.80
C ARG A 7 21.60 -4.66 -3.99
N LEU A 8 22.12 -3.43 -4.03
CA LEU A 8 23.29 -3.05 -3.24
C LEU A 8 23.00 -3.06 -1.73
N THR A 9 21.89 -2.47 -1.30
CA THR A 9 21.45 -2.50 0.11
C THR A 9 21.26 -3.92 0.62
N HIS A 10 20.65 -4.79 -0.18
CA HIS A 10 20.44 -6.20 0.16
C HIS A 10 21.77 -6.93 0.35
N SER A 11 22.74 -6.73 -0.56
CA SER A 11 24.09 -7.29 -0.40
C SER A 11 24.72 -6.87 0.92
N LYS A 12 24.66 -5.57 1.26
CA LYS A 12 25.22 -5.04 2.51
C LYS A 12 24.51 -5.56 3.77
N LEU A 13 23.20 -5.81 3.69
CA LEU A 13 22.46 -6.45 4.78
C LEU A 13 22.87 -7.91 4.97
N VAL A 14 23.11 -8.64 3.89
CA VAL A 14 23.62 -10.02 3.95
C VAL A 14 25.04 -10.05 4.53
N ASP A 15 25.91 -9.12 4.13
CA ASP A 15 27.25 -8.97 4.73
C ASP A 15 27.14 -8.73 6.25
N ALA A 16 26.21 -7.86 6.69
CA ALA A 16 25.98 -7.60 8.11
C ALA A 16 25.44 -8.83 8.88
N LEU A 17 24.67 -9.70 8.22
CA LEU A 17 24.25 -10.98 8.80
C LEU A 17 25.45 -11.91 9.01
N PHE A 18 26.37 -12.02 8.04
CA PHE A 18 27.60 -12.81 8.22
C PHE A 18 28.45 -12.27 9.36
N VAL A 19 28.66 -10.95 9.43
CA VAL A 19 29.39 -10.31 10.53
C VAL A 19 28.73 -10.61 11.89
N ARG A 20 27.41 -10.61 11.98
CA ARG A 20 26.71 -10.97 13.23
C ARG A 20 26.93 -12.44 13.60
N MET A 21 26.79 -13.34 12.62
CA MET A 21 26.95 -14.78 12.81
C MET A 21 28.33 -15.11 13.38
N GLU A 22 29.39 -14.44 12.89
CA GLU A 22 30.75 -14.62 13.36
C GLU A 22 31.01 -14.05 14.76
N ASN A 23 30.39 -12.90 15.08
CA ASN A 23 30.64 -12.19 16.33
C ASN A 23 29.75 -12.62 17.50
N VAL A 24 28.59 -13.23 17.23
CA VAL A 24 27.60 -13.62 18.24
C VAL A 24 27.02 -15.01 17.96
N PRO A 25 27.84 -16.08 17.98
CA PRO A 25 27.46 -17.41 17.50
C PRO A 25 26.32 -18.08 18.30
N ASP A 26 26.19 -17.74 19.59
CA ASP A 26 25.18 -18.33 20.47
C ASP A 26 23.81 -17.60 20.43
N SER A 27 23.71 -16.50 19.67
CA SER A 27 22.47 -15.75 19.55
C SER A 27 21.70 -16.16 18.30
N PRO A 28 20.35 -16.24 18.36
CA PRO A 28 19.54 -16.44 17.17
C PRO A 28 19.83 -15.40 16.08
N MET A 29 19.81 -15.88 14.83
CA MET A 29 20.00 -15.04 13.66
C MET A 29 18.69 -14.31 13.29
N PRO A 30 18.77 -13.02 12.89
CA PRO A 30 17.62 -12.28 12.38
C PRO A 30 16.99 -13.03 11.20
N THR A 31 15.66 -13.16 11.19
CA THR A 31 14.95 -13.97 10.19
C THR A 31 13.78 -13.18 9.60
N PHE A 32 13.61 -13.27 8.28
CA PHE A 32 12.60 -12.53 7.53
C PHE A 32 11.63 -13.51 6.85
N GLU A 33 10.35 -13.19 6.87
CA GLU A 33 9.29 -14.03 6.28
C GLU A 33 8.92 -13.59 4.86
N GLY A 34 9.36 -12.41 4.45
CA GLY A 34 9.04 -11.89 3.13
C GLY A 34 9.61 -10.52 2.85
N THR A 35 9.55 -10.13 1.58
CA THR A 35 9.89 -8.79 1.15
C THR A 35 8.87 -8.29 0.13
N GLY A 36 8.67 -6.98 0.09
CA GLY A 36 7.71 -6.34 -0.82
C GLY A 36 8.12 -4.92 -1.18
N TRP A 37 7.22 -4.22 -1.86
CA TRP A 37 7.38 -2.82 -2.24
C TRP A 37 6.10 -2.05 -1.91
N LEU A 38 6.25 -0.84 -1.38
CA LEU A 38 5.14 0.07 -1.14
C LEU A 38 5.59 1.51 -1.41
N ASN A 39 4.96 2.19 -2.38
CA ASN A 39 5.25 3.59 -2.71
C ASN A 39 6.76 3.88 -2.93
N GLY A 40 7.47 2.95 -3.57
CA GLY A 40 8.92 3.06 -3.81
C GLY A 40 9.81 2.81 -2.59
N VAL A 41 9.23 2.42 -1.45
CA VAL A 41 9.93 1.94 -0.25
C VAL A 41 9.99 0.42 -0.28
N LYS A 42 11.11 -0.15 0.17
CA LYS A 42 11.25 -1.60 0.32
C LYS A 42 10.62 -2.02 1.65
N ILE A 43 9.78 -3.05 1.61
CA ILE A 43 9.17 -3.66 2.80
C ILE A 43 9.88 -4.96 3.12
N LEU A 44 10.21 -5.17 4.39
CA LEU A 44 10.76 -6.40 4.95
C LEU A 44 9.82 -6.87 6.06
N THR A 45 9.34 -8.11 5.98
CA THR A 45 8.55 -8.73 7.03
C THR A 45 9.51 -9.42 7.99
N CYS A 46 9.70 -8.83 9.17
CA CYS A 46 10.51 -9.43 10.23
C CYS A 46 9.70 -10.54 10.91
N LYS A 47 10.33 -11.69 11.20
CA LYS A 47 9.67 -12.80 11.90
C LYS A 47 9.30 -12.43 13.35
N ASP A 48 10.12 -11.61 13.98
CA ASP A 48 10.02 -11.26 15.39
C ASP A 48 10.63 -9.88 15.72
N ASP A 49 10.36 -9.39 16.92
CA ASP A 49 10.87 -8.11 17.42
C ASP A 49 12.41 -8.03 17.47
N PRO A 50 13.16 -9.09 17.89
CA PRO A 50 14.61 -9.08 17.82
C PRO A 50 15.15 -8.84 16.40
N THR A 51 14.52 -9.41 15.37
CA THR A 51 14.88 -9.15 13.97
C THR A 51 14.67 -7.68 13.61
N LEU A 52 13.55 -7.08 14.02
CA LEU A 52 13.28 -5.66 13.78
C LEU A 52 14.31 -4.76 14.49
N GLN A 53 14.62 -5.04 15.75
CA GLN A 53 15.62 -4.29 16.52
C GLN A 53 17.00 -4.37 15.88
N TRP A 54 17.40 -5.55 15.41
CA TRP A 54 18.64 -5.72 14.66
C TRP A 54 18.64 -4.88 13.38
N LEU A 55 17.54 -4.90 12.61
CA LEU A 55 17.43 -4.15 11.37
C LEU A 55 17.52 -2.64 11.62
N GLN A 56 16.81 -2.12 12.63
CA GLN A 56 16.86 -0.72 13.06
C GLN A 56 18.26 -0.29 13.52
N ALA A 57 19.00 -1.16 14.19
CA ALA A 57 20.36 -0.87 14.62
C ALA A 57 21.39 -0.95 13.48
N THR A 58 21.11 -1.73 12.42
CA THR A 58 22.05 -2.06 11.36
C THR A 58 21.91 -1.14 10.15
N VAL A 59 20.69 -0.92 9.65
CA VAL A 59 20.43 -0.15 8.42
C VAL A 59 21.03 1.25 8.44
N PRO A 60 20.93 2.05 9.53
CA PRO A 60 21.53 3.38 9.58
C PRO A 60 23.06 3.38 9.54
N LYS A 61 23.70 2.25 9.84
CA LYS A 61 25.15 2.08 9.88
C LYS A 61 25.74 1.50 8.58
N LEU A 62 24.89 1.14 7.61
CA LEU A 62 25.37 0.60 6.34
C LEU A 62 26.18 1.66 5.58
N ASP A 63 27.39 1.28 5.20
CA ASP A 63 28.32 2.12 4.44
C ASP A 63 28.46 1.65 2.98
N GLY A 64 29.20 2.43 2.19
CA GLY A 64 29.55 2.03 0.82
C GLY A 64 28.34 1.82 -0.11
N LEU A 65 27.21 2.46 0.17
CA LEU A 65 26.00 2.41 -0.66
C LEU A 65 26.17 3.30 -1.90
N TRP A 66 25.60 4.51 -1.88
CA TRP A 66 25.78 5.52 -2.92
C TRP A 66 26.02 6.89 -2.27
N LYS A 67 26.55 7.83 -3.06
CA LYS A 67 26.82 9.19 -2.57
C LYS A 67 25.55 9.83 -1.99
N GLY A 68 25.61 10.21 -0.71
CA GLY A 68 24.49 10.82 0.01
C GLY A 68 23.40 9.85 0.47
N ALA A 69 23.64 8.53 0.44
CA ALA A 69 22.69 7.56 0.99
C ALA A 69 22.44 7.80 2.48
N LYS A 70 21.17 7.93 2.85
CA LYS A 70 20.69 7.90 4.22
C LYS A 70 19.50 6.95 4.25
N LEU A 71 19.67 5.81 4.89
CA LEU A 71 18.62 4.80 5.02
C LEU A 71 18.18 4.73 6.46
N ASP A 72 16.88 4.49 6.65
CA ASP A 72 16.27 4.36 7.96
C ASP A 72 15.20 3.28 7.91
N VAL A 73 14.89 2.72 9.08
CA VAL A 73 13.85 1.69 9.23
C VAL A 73 12.67 2.34 9.91
N VAL A 74 11.57 2.46 9.17
CA VAL A 74 10.33 3.06 9.65
C VAL A 74 9.23 2.02 9.71
N ASP A 75 8.29 2.21 10.65
CA ASP A 75 7.07 1.42 10.68
C ASP A 75 6.28 1.58 9.38
N ARG A 76 5.67 0.49 8.90
CA ARG A 76 4.86 0.49 7.67
C ARG A 76 3.75 1.55 7.70
N ASN A 77 3.15 1.79 8.86
CA ASN A 77 2.07 2.76 9.05
C ASN A 77 2.55 4.21 8.93
N ASN A 78 3.86 4.45 9.06
CA ASN A 78 4.47 5.76 8.87
C ASN A 78 4.83 6.04 7.40
N ILE A 79 4.70 5.04 6.52
CA ILE A 79 4.93 5.24 5.09
C ILE A 79 3.79 6.09 4.53
N PRO A 80 4.07 7.28 3.98
CA PRO A 80 3.03 8.13 3.42
C PRO A 80 2.24 7.38 2.34
N SER A 81 0.92 7.45 2.44
CA SER A 81 0.06 7.04 1.33
C SER A 81 0.34 7.96 0.13
N MET A 82 0.43 7.39 -1.06
CA MET A 82 0.38 8.12 -2.32
C MET A 82 -0.95 7.81 -2.99
N PRO A 83 -2.03 8.57 -2.67
CA PRO A 83 -3.32 8.32 -3.25
C PRO A 83 -3.28 8.42 -4.77
N LYS A 84 -4.04 7.54 -5.41
CA LYS A 84 -4.22 7.53 -6.86
C LYS A 84 -5.68 7.72 -7.16
N ALA A 85 -5.96 8.45 -8.23
CA ALA A 85 -7.31 8.66 -8.72
C ALA A 85 -7.39 8.27 -10.20
N LYS A 86 -8.54 7.73 -10.61
CA LYS A 86 -8.85 7.48 -12.02
C LYS A 86 -9.85 8.53 -12.50
N VAL A 87 -9.54 9.24 -13.57
CA VAL A 87 -10.42 10.24 -14.17
C VAL A 87 -10.76 9.83 -15.59
N LEU A 88 -12.00 10.05 -16.01
CA LEU A 88 -12.39 9.99 -17.42
C LEU A 88 -12.40 11.42 -17.97
N PHE A 89 -11.47 11.73 -18.88
CA PHE A 89 -11.57 12.97 -19.65
C PHE A 89 -12.52 12.75 -20.83
N PRO A 90 -13.43 13.70 -21.11
CA PRO A 90 -14.46 13.53 -22.14
C PRO A 90 -13.92 13.63 -23.58
N ILE A 91 -12.66 14.04 -23.76
CA ILE A 91 -11.98 14.10 -25.06
C ILE A 91 -10.62 13.41 -24.97
N VAL A 92 -10.10 12.97 -26.11
CA VAL A 92 -8.73 12.47 -26.23
C VAL A 92 -7.78 13.65 -26.28
N VAL A 93 -6.88 13.72 -25.32
CA VAL A 93 -5.88 14.79 -25.21
C VAL A 93 -4.68 14.23 -24.46
N GLN A 94 -3.49 14.77 -24.73
CA GLN A 94 -2.28 14.39 -24.00
C GLN A 94 -2.50 14.53 -22.48
N GLY A 95 -2.24 13.47 -21.72
CA GLY A 95 -2.55 13.40 -20.29
C GLY A 95 -2.00 14.57 -19.48
N GLU A 96 -0.76 14.98 -19.72
CA GLU A 96 -0.15 16.11 -18.99
C GLU A 96 -0.85 17.45 -19.33
N ARG A 97 -1.25 17.65 -20.58
CA ARG A 97 -2.02 18.84 -20.98
C ARG A 97 -3.40 18.85 -20.32
N ALA A 98 -4.07 17.70 -20.26
CA ALA A 98 -5.36 17.55 -19.57
C ALA A 98 -5.24 17.85 -18.08
N LEU A 99 -4.20 17.32 -17.44
CA LEU A 99 -3.88 17.54 -16.04
C LEU A 99 -3.57 19.02 -15.76
N GLN A 100 -2.77 19.69 -16.60
CA GLN A 100 -2.48 21.12 -16.43
C GLN A 100 -3.75 21.98 -16.45
N LEU A 101 -4.70 21.71 -17.36
CA LEU A 101 -5.98 22.41 -17.38
C LEU A 101 -6.79 22.14 -16.10
N LEU A 102 -6.87 20.87 -15.68
CA LEU A 102 -7.54 20.46 -14.45
C LEU A 102 -6.97 21.19 -13.23
N LYS A 103 -5.65 21.28 -13.11
CA LYS A 103 -4.96 22.02 -12.04
C LYS A 103 -5.36 23.50 -12.03
N LYS A 104 -5.32 24.15 -13.20
CA LYS A 104 -5.59 25.60 -13.32
C LYS A 104 -7.04 25.97 -13.04
N GLN A 105 -8.00 25.12 -13.39
CA GLN A 105 -9.42 25.38 -13.17
C GLN A 105 -9.89 25.09 -11.73
N ASN A 106 -9.04 24.49 -10.90
CA ASN A 106 -9.39 24.11 -9.52
C ASN A 106 -8.36 24.66 -8.51
N PRO A 107 -8.18 25.99 -8.40
CA PRO A 107 -7.14 26.59 -7.55
C PRO A 107 -7.33 26.34 -6.05
N ALA A 108 -8.53 25.97 -5.61
CA ALA A 108 -8.83 25.61 -4.22
C ALA A 108 -8.38 24.18 -3.85
N ILE A 109 -7.84 23.41 -4.79
CA ILE A 109 -7.32 22.06 -4.55
C ILE A 109 -5.79 22.10 -4.66
N PRO A 110 -5.04 21.57 -3.67
CA PRO A 110 -3.59 21.53 -3.72
C PRO A 110 -3.14 20.48 -4.74
N THR A 111 -2.71 20.94 -5.92
CA THR A 111 -2.39 20.05 -7.06
C THR A 111 -0.92 20.07 -7.51
N SER A 112 -0.04 20.74 -6.76
CA SER A 112 1.38 20.92 -7.11
C SER A 112 2.09 19.58 -7.37
N GLU A 113 1.82 18.57 -6.54
CA GLU A 113 2.49 17.27 -6.57
C GLU A 113 1.82 16.23 -7.48
N TRP A 114 0.76 16.61 -8.20
CA TRP A 114 0.03 15.65 -9.01
C TRP A 114 0.79 15.31 -10.29
N SER A 115 0.76 14.05 -10.69
CA SER A 115 1.40 13.56 -11.91
C SER A 115 0.55 12.51 -12.62
N VAL A 116 0.69 12.42 -13.94
CA VAL A 116 0.09 11.33 -14.72
C VAL A 116 0.89 10.06 -14.52
N LEU A 117 0.22 8.97 -14.14
CA LEU A 117 0.80 7.63 -13.99
C LEU A 117 0.54 6.75 -15.21
N LYS A 118 -0.67 6.82 -15.76
CA LYS A 118 -1.08 6.04 -16.93
C LYS A 118 -2.14 6.78 -17.71
N VAL A 119 -2.08 6.63 -19.03
CA VAL A 119 -3.11 7.08 -19.97
C VAL A 119 -3.55 5.83 -20.73
N ASP A 120 -4.82 5.46 -20.59
CA ASP A 120 -5.40 4.30 -21.29
C ASP A 120 -5.67 4.64 -22.77
N GLU A 121 -6.01 3.64 -23.58
CA GLU A 121 -6.45 3.89 -24.96
C GLU A 121 -7.78 4.68 -24.99
N PRO A 122 -8.06 5.44 -26.06
CA PRO A 122 -9.34 6.11 -26.24
C PRO A 122 -10.53 5.15 -26.17
N LEU A 123 -11.60 5.58 -25.51
CA LEU A 123 -12.84 4.79 -25.46
C LEU A 123 -13.61 4.89 -26.79
N PRO A 124 -14.34 3.84 -27.20
CA PRO A 124 -15.21 3.88 -28.39
C PRO A 124 -16.27 4.98 -28.32
N SER A 125 -16.73 5.33 -27.11
CA SER A 125 -17.68 6.42 -26.83
C SER A 125 -17.06 7.81 -26.93
N GLY A 126 -15.76 7.91 -27.20
CA GLY A 126 -14.97 9.12 -27.02
C GLY A 126 -14.43 9.25 -25.59
N GLY A 127 -13.39 10.09 -25.44
CA GLY A 127 -12.71 10.31 -24.18
C GLY A 127 -11.62 9.29 -23.87
N GLN A 128 -10.99 9.44 -22.70
CA GLN A 128 -9.85 8.64 -22.29
C GLN A 128 -9.74 8.56 -20.76
N HIS A 129 -9.44 7.37 -20.24
CA HIS A 129 -9.12 7.19 -18.84
C HIS A 129 -7.67 7.54 -18.55
N VAL A 130 -7.46 8.26 -17.45
CA VAL A 130 -6.14 8.63 -16.97
C VAL A 130 -6.06 8.32 -15.49
N ILE A 131 -4.97 7.67 -15.08
CA ILE A 131 -4.63 7.45 -13.68
C ILE A 131 -3.63 8.52 -13.29
N ILE A 132 -3.96 9.25 -12.24
CA ILE A 132 -3.12 10.31 -11.69
C ILE A 132 -2.73 9.98 -10.25
N GLN A 133 -1.50 10.31 -9.88
CA GLN A 133 -1.10 10.41 -8.50
C GLN A 133 -1.58 11.76 -7.95
N ILE A 134 -2.19 11.75 -6.77
CA ILE A 134 -2.59 12.95 -6.04
C ILE A 134 -1.96 12.94 -4.64
N ASN A 135 -1.99 14.08 -3.97
CA ASN A 135 -1.57 14.16 -2.56
C ASN A 135 -2.74 13.90 -1.61
N LYS A 136 -2.40 13.59 -0.35
CA LYS A 136 -3.38 13.24 0.69
C LYS A 136 -4.36 14.36 0.99
N GLU A 137 -3.87 15.59 1.07
CA GLU A 137 -4.70 16.78 1.34
C GLU A 137 -5.77 16.97 0.26
N ALA A 138 -5.39 16.86 -1.02
CA ALA A 138 -6.35 16.97 -2.10
C ALA A 138 -7.35 15.81 -2.11
N GLU A 139 -6.90 14.58 -1.83
CA GLU A 139 -7.79 13.43 -1.67
C GLU A 139 -8.86 13.72 -0.59
N ASP A 140 -8.47 14.27 0.57
CA ASP A 140 -9.39 14.62 1.66
C ASP A 140 -10.42 15.68 1.27
N LEU A 141 -10.02 16.67 0.48
CA LEU A 141 -10.93 17.70 -0.03
C LEU A 141 -11.87 17.17 -1.11
N LEU A 142 -11.36 16.32 -2.01
CA LEU A 142 -12.11 15.75 -3.12
C LEU A 142 -13.09 14.68 -2.66
N TYR A 143 -12.76 13.93 -1.61
CA TYR A 143 -13.67 12.94 -1.04
C TYR A 143 -14.98 13.59 -0.56
N LYS A 144 -14.91 14.79 0.02
CA LYS A 144 -16.09 15.58 0.43
C LYS A 144 -16.94 16.08 -0.75
N ARG A 145 -16.40 16.03 -1.97
CA ARG A 145 -17.01 16.53 -3.20
C ARG A 145 -17.34 15.41 -4.18
N ASN A 146 -17.30 14.15 -3.74
CA ASN A 146 -17.48 12.95 -4.57
C ASN A 146 -16.57 12.99 -5.81
N GLY A 147 -15.33 13.47 -5.64
CA GLY A 147 -14.34 13.57 -6.70
C GLY A 147 -14.61 14.63 -7.77
N LYS A 148 -15.67 15.42 -7.67
CA LYS A 148 -16.05 16.38 -8.72
C LYS A 148 -15.05 17.53 -8.84
N MET A 149 -14.59 17.79 -10.06
CA MET A 149 -13.71 18.91 -10.42
C MET A 149 -14.15 19.60 -11.70
N ALA A 150 -13.89 20.91 -11.81
CA ALA A 150 -14.11 21.64 -13.05
C ALA A 150 -13.10 21.21 -14.11
N TRP A 151 -13.56 20.99 -15.34
CA TRP A 151 -12.67 20.69 -16.47
C TRP A 151 -13.27 21.13 -17.81
N GLY A 152 -12.54 21.93 -18.58
CA GLY A 152 -13.02 22.52 -19.81
C GLY A 152 -14.26 23.38 -19.58
N LEU A 153 -15.35 23.03 -20.26
CA LEU A 153 -16.66 23.70 -20.16
C LEU A 153 -17.63 22.99 -19.20
N GLY A 154 -17.16 21.99 -18.45
CA GLY A 154 -18.01 21.16 -17.59
C GLY A 154 -17.29 20.65 -16.36
N SER A 155 -17.58 19.41 -15.98
CA SER A 155 -16.96 18.74 -14.84
C SER A 155 -16.53 17.33 -15.19
N VAL A 156 -15.49 16.87 -14.50
CA VAL A 156 -15.06 15.48 -14.47
C VAL A 156 -15.10 14.98 -13.03
N TYR A 157 -15.07 13.66 -12.87
CA TYR A 157 -15.05 13.00 -11.58
C TYR A 157 -13.75 12.23 -11.42
N LEU A 158 -12.99 12.59 -10.39
CA LEU A 158 -11.82 11.82 -9.96
C LEU A 158 -12.32 10.70 -9.07
N ARG A 159 -12.19 9.47 -9.57
CA ARG A 159 -12.58 8.30 -8.81
C ARG A 159 -11.53 8.00 -7.75
N LEU A 160 -11.94 8.05 -6.49
CA LEU A 160 -11.08 7.87 -5.31
C LEU A 160 -11.31 6.50 -4.65
N LYS A 161 -10.35 6.04 -3.86
CA LYS A 161 -10.51 4.82 -3.07
C LYS A 161 -11.59 5.03 -2.00
N LYS A 162 -12.46 4.03 -1.81
CA LYS A 162 -13.45 4.04 -0.71
C LYS A 162 -12.74 4.16 0.64
N ARG A 163 -13.24 5.05 1.50
CA ARG A 163 -12.76 5.18 2.89
C ARG A 163 -13.63 4.41 3.89
N HIS A 164 -14.89 4.18 3.55
CA HIS A 164 -15.84 3.48 4.41
C HIS A 164 -16.60 2.40 3.61
N PRO A 165 -16.89 1.22 4.18
CA PRO A 165 -17.66 0.17 3.50
C PRO A 165 -19.04 0.65 3.01
N ASN A 166 -19.67 1.54 3.77
CA ASN A 166 -21.00 2.10 3.47
C ASN A 166 -20.95 3.32 2.53
N ASP A 167 -19.80 3.62 1.91
CA ASP A 167 -19.71 4.69 0.92
C ASP A 167 -20.55 4.36 -0.33
N GLN A 168 -21.57 5.20 -0.55
CA GLN A 168 -22.54 5.10 -1.65
C GLN A 168 -22.14 5.94 -2.87
N ASP A 169 -21.00 6.64 -2.86
CA ASP A 169 -20.56 7.40 -4.02
C ASP A 169 -20.26 6.46 -5.20
N THR A 170 -21.03 6.65 -6.28
CA THR A 170 -20.92 5.88 -7.52
C THR A 170 -19.60 6.12 -8.25
N HIS A 171 -18.88 7.18 -7.89
CA HIS A 171 -17.58 7.54 -8.47
C HIS A 171 -16.40 7.01 -7.64
N THR A 172 -16.57 5.93 -6.89
CA THR A 172 -15.45 5.33 -6.15
C THR A 172 -14.72 4.27 -6.98
N LEU A 173 -13.46 4.03 -6.63
CA LEU A 173 -12.66 2.94 -7.18
C LEU A 173 -13.06 1.61 -6.53
N ARG A 174 -13.04 0.53 -7.31
CA ARG A 174 -13.08 -0.82 -6.76
C ARG A 174 -11.74 -1.13 -6.08
N SER A 175 -11.76 -2.03 -5.10
CA SER A 175 -10.53 -2.49 -4.45
C SER A 175 -9.59 -3.10 -5.50
N GLY A 176 -8.32 -2.68 -5.51
CA GLY A 176 -7.31 -3.16 -6.46
C GLY A 176 -7.45 -2.68 -7.90
N GLU A 177 -8.44 -1.85 -8.24
CA GLU A 177 -8.69 -1.41 -9.63
C GLU A 177 -7.48 -0.68 -10.23
N VAL A 178 -6.94 0.29 -9.49
CA VAL A 178 -5.83 1.11 -9.98
C VAL A 178 -4.54 0.31 -10.04
N GLU A 179 -4.29 -0.56 -9.07
CA GLU A 179 -3.12 -1.44 -9.05
C GLU A 179 -3.12 -2.39 -10.26
N ALA A 180 -4.27 -3.03 -10.53
CA ALA A 180 -4.44 -3.87 -11.70
C ALA A 180 -4.25 -3.09 -13.00
N ASP A 181 -4.85 -1.90 -13.12
CA ASP A 181 -4.71 -1.06 -14.31
C ASP A 181 -3.26 -0.61 -14.55
N LEU A 182 -2.47 -0.42 -13.49
CA LEU A 182 -1.05 -0.07 -13.58
C LEU A 182 -0.13 -1.27 -13.81
N GLY A 183 -0.67 -2.50 -13.87
CA GLY A 183 0.13 -3.72 -13.94
C GLY A 183 0.94 -3.98 -12.67
N LEU A 184 0.50 -3.44 -11.54
CA LEU A 184 1.09 -3.68 -10.22
C LEU A 184 0.36 -4.88 -9.63
N GLU A 185 0.92 -6.08 -9.78
CA GLU A 185 0.37 -7.27 -9.13
C GLU A 185 0.32 -7.04 -7.61
N SER A 186 -0.87 -7.13 -7.03
CA SER A 186 -1.06 -6.98 -5.60
C SER A 186 -0.43 -8.17 -4.87
N VAL A 187 0.64 -7.94 -4.11
CA VAL A 187 0.96 -8.83 -2.99
C VAL A 187 0.02 -8.47 -1.83
N THR A 188 -1.21 -8.96 -1.90
CA THR A 188 -2.20 -9.01 -0.81
C THR A 188 -2.90 -10.36 -0.98
N ASP A 189 -2.91 -11.33 -0.07
CA ASP A 189 -3.08 -11.26 1.38
C ASP A 189 -2.43 -12.48 2.06
N ALA A 190 -1.70 -12.27 3.16
CA ALA A 190 -1.40 -13.34 4.12
C ALA A 190 -1.81 -12.97 5.56
N THR A 191 -2.65 -11.95 5.75
CA THR A 191 -2.98 -11.48 7.11
C THR A 191 -4.46 -11.22 7.36
N GLN A 192 -5.37 -11.78 6.55
CA GLN A 192 -6.82 -11.73 6.81
C GLN A 192 -7.45 -13.07 7.21
N ASN A 193 -6.69 -13.99 7.80
CA ASN A 193 -7.25 -15.22 8.39
C ASN A 193 -6.96 -15.36 9.91
N LEU A 194 -7.04 -14.25 10.64
CA LEU A 194 -7.11 -14.28 12.11
C LEU A 194 -8.29 -13.41 12.57
N SER A 195 -9.50 -13.89 12.28
CA SER A 195 -10.68 -13.52 13.05
C SER A 195 -11.77 -14.60 12.91
N LEU A 196 -11.81 -15.48 13.91
CA LEU A 196 -13.03 -16.06 14.50
C LEU A 196 -14.03 -16.73 13.56
N THR A 197 -13.83 -18.02 13.33
CA THR A 197 -14.94 -18.99 13.24
C THR A 197 -14.56 -20.23 14.04
N ASP A 198 -14.65 -20.13 15.37
CA ASP A 198 -15.00 -21.32 16.16
C ASP A 198 -16.53 -21.30 16.27
N LYS A 199 -17.17 -21.92 15.28
CA LYS A 199 -18.55 -22.36 15.39
C LYS A 199 -18.48 -23.87 15.34
N THR A 200 -18.39 -24.45 16.52
CA THR A 200 -18.70 -25.84 16.80
C THR A 200 -20.07 -26.19 16.21
N GLU A 201 -20.06 -27.07 15.21
CA GLU A 201 -21.22 -27.84 14.81
C GLU A 201 -21.49 -28.89 15.90
N GLU A 202 -22.48 -28.64 16.76
CA GLU A 202 -23.13 -29.70 17.52
C GLU A 202 -24.24 -30.30 16.64
N VAL A 203 -23.99 -31.48 16.10
CA VAL A 203 -25.05 -32.43 15.74
C VAL A 203 -25.17 -33.40 16.90
N GLY A 204 -26.35 -33.41 17.50
CA GLY A 204 -26.64 -34.17 18.71
C GLY A 204 -26.55 -35.68 18.51
N GLU A 205 -26.11 -36.36 19.57
CA GLU A 205 -26.63 -37.67 19.89
C GLU A 205 -26.85 -37.77 21.40
N GLU A 206 -28.06 -38.18 21.72
CA GLU A 206 -28.68 -38.28 23.02
C GLU A 206 -28.16 -39.51 23.77
N LEU A 207 -27.54 -39.34 24.93
CA LEU A 207 -27.43 -40.44 25.90
C LEU A 207 -27.38 -39.91 27.34
N THR A 208 -28.54 -40.00 27.99
CA THR A 208 -28.72 -39.91 29.44
C THR A 208 -27.94 -41.00 30.18
N MET A 209 -27.27 -40.67 31.30
CA MET A 209 -27.55 -41.23 32.65
C MET A 209 -26.51 -40.83 33.72
N GLN A 210 -27.03 -40.20 34.78
CA GLN A 210 -26.77 -40.40 36.23
C GLN A 210 -25.36 -40.24 36.87
N THR A 211 -25.25 -39.16 37.67
CA THR A 211 -24.76 -39.03 39.06
C THR A 211 -23.50 -39.77 39.57
N GLY A 212 -22.53 -39.00 40.08
CA GLY A 212 -21.53 -39.41 41.08
C GLY A 212 -20.63 -38.24 41.55
N PRO A 213 -20.28 -38.13 42.85
CA PRO A 213 -19.62 -36.94 43.44
C PRO A 213 -18.07 -36.95 43.33
N PRO A 214 -17.35 -35.88 43.77
CA PRO A 214 -16.04 -35.48 43.23
C PRO A 214 -14.84 -36.07 43.99
N ARG A 215 -13.64 -36.06 43.37
CA ARG A 215 -12.33 -36.02 44.07
C ARG A 215 -11.09 -35.87 43.15
N VAL A 216 -10.28 -34.82 43.44
CA VAL A 216 -8.81 -34.75 43.71
C VAL A 216 -7.85 -35.38 42.65
N CYS A 217 -6.81 -34.74 42.11
CA CYS A 217 -5.85 -33.73 42.62
C CYS A 217 -5.82 -32.43 41.81
#